data_AF-A0AAE3KTE8-F1
#
_entry.id   AF-A0AAE3KTE8-F1
#
_cell.length_a   1.000
_cell.length_b   1.000
_cell.length_c   1.000
_cell.angle_alpha   90.00
_cell.angle_beta   90.00
_cell.angle_gamma   90.00
#
_symmetry.space_group_name_H-M   'P 1'
#
loop_
_entity.id
_entity.type
_entity.pdbx_description
1 polymer ?
#
loop_
_entity_poly.entity_id
_entity_poly.type
_entity_poly.pdbx_seq_one_letter_code
_entity_poly.pdbx_strand_id
1 'polypeptide(L)'
;VSITGTDTLTCALTIVSRTASGGISYAWSNGLGNNATANISAPGTYFVAVTAANGCVTNDTTVVIQNNTTPTVSIAGNDTLTCALTIVSRTASGGVSYAWSNGI
;
A
#
# COMPACT_ATOMS: atom_id res chain seq x y z
N VAL A 1 13.41 22.20 -1.05
CA VAL A 1 12.09 21.53 -0.97
C VAL A 1 12.34 20.05 -0.79
N SER A 2 11.57 19.38 0.06
CA SER A 2 11.62 17.93 0.20
C SER A 2 10.23 17.39 0.49
N ILE A 3 9.96 16.17 0.03
CA ILE A 3 8.73 15.43 0.35
C ILE A 3 9.05 14.24 1.25
N THR A 4 8.31 14.12 2.36
CA THR A 4 8.38 12.98 3.31
C THR A 4 7.03 12.31 3.49
N GLY A 5 7.01 11.15 4.13
CA GLY A 5 5.78 10.40 4.44
C GLY A 5 5.75 9.03 3.76
N THR A 6 4.65 8.30 3.94
CA THR A 6 4.46 7.00 3.31
C THR A 6 4.20 7.13 1.82
N ASP A 7 4.68 6.17 1.04
CA ASP A 7 4.57 6.15 -0.43
C ASP A 7 3.95 4.87 -0.98
N THR A 8 3.68 3.90 -0.10
CA THR A 8 3.24 2.58 -0.50
C THR A 8 1.81 2.36 0.00
N LEU A 9 0.88 2.27 -0.94
CA LEU A 9 -0.47 1.79 -0.69
C LEU A 9 -0.42 0.28 -0.49
N THR A 10 -1.19 -0.23 0.46
CA THR A 10 -1.34 -1.68 0.70
C THR A 10 -2.80 -2.05 0.80
N CYS A 11 -3.10 -3.35 0.87
CA CYS A 11 -4.47 -3.82 1.12
C CYS A 11 -5.07 -3.26 2.43
N ALA A 12 -4.24 -2.92 3.42
CA ALA A 12 -4.66 -2.32 4.69
C ALA A 12 -4.54 -0.79 4.71
N LEU A 13 -3.70 -0.21 3.84
CA LEU A 13 -3.44 1.22 3.75
C LEU A 13 -3.83 1.75 2.36
N THR A 14 -5.07 2.22 2.24
CA THR A 14 -5.63 2.69 0.96
C THR A 14 -5.38 4.17 0.67
N ILE A 15 -4.78 4.90 1.62
CA ILE A 15 -4.40 6.29 1.47
C ILE A 15 -3.03 6.48 2.11
N VAL A 16 -2.10 7.10 1.38
CA VAL A 16 -0.80 7.55 1.90
C VAL A 16 -0.78 9.06 2.06
N SER A 17 0.05 9.55 2.97
CA SER A 17 0.19 10.98 3.25
C SER A 17 1.59 11.44 2.86
N ARG A 18 1.66 12.41 1.95
CA ARG A 18 2.91 13.03 1.49
C ARG A 18 2.96 14.48 1.97
N THR A 19 4.00 14.85 2.68
CA THR A 19 4.19 16.20 3.21
C THR A 19 5.38 16.88 2.56
N ALA A 20 5.14 18.02 1.93
CA ALA A 20 6.15 18.88 1.34
C ALA A 20 6.62 19.93 2.35
N SER A 21 7.88 20.33 2.26
CA SER A 21 8.47 21.36 3.12
C SER A 21 9.38 22.32 2.35
N GLY A 22 9.80 23.40 3.02
CA GLY A 22 10.73 24.39 2.46
C GLY A 22 10.09 25.59 1.77
N GLY A 23 8.80 25.84 1.99
CA GLY A 23 8.12 27.05 1.55
C GLY A 23 6.92 27.45 2.39
N ILE A 24 6.22 28.49 1.94
CA ILE A 24 5.04 29.06 2.60
C ILE A 24 3.74 28.78 1.83
N SER A 25 3.83 28.36 0.57
CA SER A 25 2.68 27.97 -0.26
C SER A 25 3.03 26.73 -1.08
N TYR A 26 2.02 25.91 -1.33
CA TYR A 26 2.13 24.61 -1.98
C TYR A 26 1.06 24.47 -3.06
N ALA A 27 1.36 23.75 -4.13
CA ALA A 27 0.39 23.37 -5.15
C ALA A 27 0.73 21.96 -5.64
N TRP A 28 -0.08 20.99 -5.21
CA TRP A 28 0.08 19.60 -5.60
C TRP A 28 -0.60 19.32 -6.95
N SER A 29 0.00 18.43 -7.72
CA SER A 29 -0.56 17.93 -8.97
C SER A 29 -1.87 17.16 -8.74
N ASN A 30 -2.60 16.87 -9.83
CA ASN A 30 -3.81 16.03 -9.81
C ASN A 30 -4.92 16.55 -8.88
N GLY A 31 -4.97 17.86 -8.62
CA GLY A 31 -6.03 18.47 -7.81
C GLY A 31 -5.96 18.15 -6.32
N LEU A 32 -4.81 17.72 -5.81
CA LEU A 32 -4.62 17.34 -4.40
C LEU A 32 -4.57 18.55 -3.44
N GLY A 33 -4.65 19.78 -3.96
CA GLY A 33 -4.82 21.00 -3.19
C GLY A 33 -3.51 21.74 -2.88
N ASN A 34 -3.60 22.68 -1.94
CA ASN A 34 -2.55 23.68 -1.66
C ASN A 34 -1.97 23.60 -0.24
N ASN A 35 -2.28 22.52 0.49
CA ASN A 35 -1.72 22.28 1.80
C ASN A 35 -0.29 21.72 1.70
N ALA A 36 0.48 21.86 2.77
CA ALA A 36 1.78 21.19 2.87
C ALA A 36 1.67 19.66 2.73
N THR A 37 0.55 19.09 3.18
CA THR A 37 0.26 17.66 3.09
C THR A 37 -0.79 17.35 2.03
N ALA A 38 -0.54 16.30 1.25
CA ALA A 38 -1.48 15.70 0.31
C ALA A 38 -1.78 14.24 0.67
N ASN A 39 -3.05 13.86 0.57
CA ASN A 39 -3.54 12.50 0.76
C ASN A 39 -3.77 11.84 -0.60
N ILE A 40 -3.09 10.72 -0.86
CA ILE A 40 -3.06 10.07 -2.18
C ILE A 40 -3.60 8.65 -2.04
N SER A 41 -4.56 8.28 -2.88
CA SER A 41 -5.24 6.97 -2.87
C SER A 41 -4.97 6.11 -4.11
N ALA A 42 -4.21 6.61 -5.08
CA ALA A 42 -3.87 5.90 -6.30
C ALA A 42 -2.34 5.88 -6.50
N PRO A 43 -1.78 4.79 -7.06
CA PRO A 43 -0.39 4.78 -7.46
C PRO A 43 -0.16 5.73 -8.64
N GLY A 44 1.02 6.33 -8.69
CA GLY A 44 1.39 7.26 -9.74
C GLY A 44 2.49 8.22 -9.33
N THR A 45 2.92 9.03 -10.29
CA THR A 45 3.88 10.11 -10.04
C THR A 45 3.12 11.41 -9.78
N TYR A 46 3.49 12.08 -8.69
CA TYR A 46 2.94 13.34 -8.25
C TYR A 46 4.05 14.37 -8.10
N PHE A 47 3.72 15.64 -8.27
CA PHE A 47 4.65 16.73 -7.99
C PHE A 47 3.98 17.81 -7.13
N VAL A 48 4.80 18.58 -6.44
CA VAL A 48 4.39 19.75 -5.69
C VAL A 48 5.22 20.94 -6.12
N ALA A 49 4.57 22.05 -6.49
CA ALA A 49 5.22 23.34 -6.60
C ALA A 49 5.19 24.04 -5.24
N VAL A 50 6.35 24.51 -4.79
CA VAL A 50 6.54 25.14 -3.48
C VAL A 50 7.08 26.55 -3.68
N THR A 51 6.39 27.52 -3.10
CA THR A 51 6.79 28.93 -3.12
C THR A 51 7.40 29.30 -1.78
N ALA A 52 8.66 29.75 -1.79
CA ALA A 52 9.36 30.24 -0.62
C ALA A 52 8.95 31.68 -0.26
N ALA A 53 9.31 32.14 0.93
CA ALA A 53 8.97 33.49 1.42
C ALA A 53 9.53 34.62 0.55
N ASN A 54 10.64 34.36 -0.16
CA ASN A 54 11.24 35.30 -1.11
C ASN A 54 10.56 35.28 -2.49
N GLY A 55 9.47 34.51 -2.67
CA GLY A 55 8.74 34.39 -3.92
C GLY A 55 9.32 33.41 -4.94
N CYS A 56 10.47 32.80 -4.68
CA CYS A 56 11.02 31.76 -5.55
C CYS A 56 10.15 30.50 -5.53
N VAL A 57 9.94 29.89 -6.71
CA VAL A 57 9.17 28.66 -6.88
C VAL A 57 10.12 27.51 -7.24
N THR A 58 9.94 26.36 -6.62
CA THR A 58 10.66 25.12 -6.94
C THR A 58 9.69 23.96 -6.92
N ASN A 59 9.95 22.93 -7.74
CA ASN A 59 9.17 21.70 -7.74
C ASN A 59 9.93 20.55 -7.05
N ASP A 60 9.16 19.62 -6.50
CA ASP A 60 9.67 18.31 -6.06
C ASP A 60 8.68 17.22 -6.49
N THR A 61 9.17 16.00 -6.67
CA THR A 61 8.40 14.87 -7.20
C THR A 61 8.38 13.71 -6.22
N THR A 62 7.26 13.00 -6.20
CA THR A 62 7.12 11.75 -5.45
C THR A 62 6.44 10.70 -6.30
N VAL A 63 6.86 9.45 -6.13
CA VAL A 63 6.17 8.29 -6.68
C VAL A 63 5.41 7.62 -5.54
N VAL A 64 4.13 7.34 -5.77
CA VAL A 64 3.32 6.47 -4.91
C VAL A 64 3.18 5.13 -5.61
N ILE A 65 3.53 4.06 -4.91
CA ILE A 65 3.43 2.69 -5.41
C ILE A 65 2.30 1.95 -4.69
N GLN A 66 1.84 0.85 -5.29
CA GLN A 66 0.84 -0.02 -4.68
C GLN A 66 1.43 -1.43 -4.52
N ASN A 67 1.36 -1.94 -3.30
CA ASN A 67 1.64 -3.32 -2.96
C ASN A 67 0.34 -4.01 -2.51
N ASN A 68 -0.37 -4.58 -3.47
CA ASN A 68 -1.60 -5.34 -3.27
C ASN A 68 -1.38 -6.85 -3.47
N THR A 69 -0.13 -7.33 -3.33
CA THR A 69 0.18 -8.74 -3.54
C THR A 69 -0.58 -9.59 -2.53
N THR A 70 -1.46 -10.45 -3.03
CA THR A 70 -2.18 -11.41 -2.21
C THR A 70 -1.25 -12.55 -1.80
N PRO A 71 -1.41 -13.11 -0.59
CA PRO A 71 -0.69 -14.31 -0.22
C PRO A 71 -1.08 -15.45 -1.17
N THR A 72 -0.08 -16.14 -1.72
CA THR A 72 -0.31 -17.39 -2.45
C THR A 72 -0.45 -18.50 -1.43
N VAL A 73 -1.66 -19.02 -1.26
CA VAL A 73 -1.97 -20.11 -0.34
C VAL A 73 -1.97 -21.46 -1.06
N SER A 74 -1.43 -22.47 -0.39
CA SER A 74 -1.45 -23.86 -0.87
C SER A 74 -1.80 -24.80 0.28
N ILE A 75 -2.38 -25.95 -0.07
CA ILE A 75 -2.60 -27.04 0.88
C ILE A 75 -1.86 -28.28 0.40
N ALA A 76 -1.08 -28.88 1.29
CA ALA A 76 -0.34 -30.11 1.06
C ALA A 76 -0.75 -31.20 2.06
N GLY A 77 -0.31 -32.43 1.81
CA GLY A 77 -0.62 -33.61 2.62
C GLY A 77 -1.52 -34.60 1.90
N ASN A 78 -1.75 -35.76 2.52
CA ASN A 78 -2.64 -36.78 1.97
C ASN A 78 -4.08 -36.24 1.96
N ASP A 79 -4.78 -36.41 0.85
CA ASP A 79 -6.17 -35.98 0.67
C ASP A 79 -7.15 -37.16 0.61
N THR A 80 -6.62 -38.38 0.56
CA THR A 80 -7.41 -39.59 0.34
C THR A 80 -7.52 -40.40 1.62
N LEU A 81 -8.75 -40.61 2.07
CA LEU A 81 -9.09 -41.57 3.11
C LEU A 81 -9.31 -42.95 2.47
N THR A 82 -8.89 -44.01 3.16
CA THR A 82 -9.17 -45.40 2.76
C THR A 82 -9.71 -46.19 3.94
N CYS A 83 -10.21 -47.41 3.71
CA CYS A 83 -10.67 -48.26 4.81
C CYS A 83 -9.56 -48.56 5.84
N ALA A 84 -8.28 -48.50 5.43
CA ALA A 84 -7.14 -48.67 6.32
C ALA A 84 -6.57 -47.34 6.85
N LEU A 85 -6.94 -46.20 6.24
CA LEU A 85 -6.47 -44.86 6.60
C LEU A 85 -7.68 -43.95 6.86
N THR A 86 -8.09 -43.87 8.12
CA THR A 86 -9.27 -43.12 8.57
C THR A 86 -8.95 -41.67 8.97
N ILE A 87 -7.67 -41.29 8.97
CA ILE A 87 -7.20 -39.94 9.32
C ILE A 87 -6.18 -39.50 8.27
N VAL A 88 -6.34 -38.27 7.78
CA VAL A 88 -5.35 -37.59 6.95
C VAL A 88 -4.89 -36.31 7.61
N SER A 89 -3.63 -35.93 7.37
CA SER A 89 -3.09 -34.64 7.79
C SER A 89 -2.98 -33.72 6.58
N ARG A 90 -3.50 -32.51 6.73
CA ARG A 90 -3.50 -31.45 5.71
C ARG A 90 -2.79 -30.24 6.31
N THR A 91 -1.86 -29.67 5.57
CA THR A 91 -1.09 -28.50 6.00
C THR A 91 -1.31 -27.36 5.03
N ALA A 92 -1.81 -26.23 5.53
CA ALA A 92 -1.92 -24.99 4.77
C ALA A 92 -0.66 -24.15 4.95
N SER A 93 -0.23 -23.47 3.90
CA SER A 93 0.93 -22.58 3.89
C SER A 93 0.66 -21.32 3.08
N GLY A 94 1.47 -20.28 3.28
CA GLY A 94 1.41 -19.03 2.53
C GLY A 94 0.58 -17.92 3.18
N GLY A 95 -0.09 -18.18 4.30
CA GLY A 95 -0.85 -17.21 5.07
C GLY A 95 -0.24 -16.90 6.45
N VAL A 96 -0.77 -15.88 7.11
CA VAL A 96 -0.49 -15.57 8.54
C VAL A 96 -1.56 -16.11 9.48
N SER A 97 -2.75 -16.38 8.95
CA SER A 97 -3.87 -16.98 9.68
C SER A 97 -4.58 -18.00 8.78
N TYR A 98 -5.12 -19.05 9.40
CA TYR A 98 -5.76 -20.16 8.70
C TYR A 98 -7.08 -20.49 9.39
N ALA A 99 -8.14 -20.60 8.60
CA ALA A 99 -9.44 -21.09 9.04
C ALA A 99 -9.80 -22.32 8.19
N TRP A 100 -10.04 -23.44 8.85
CA TRP A 100 -10.47 -24.67 8.19
C TRP A 100 -11.98 -24.82 8.36
N SER A 101 -12.67 -25.18 7.29
CA SER A 101 -14.10 -25.45 7.29
C SER A 101 -14.38 -26.72 6.49
N ASN A 102 -15.42 -27.45 6.87
CA ASN A 102 -16.00 -28.55 6.10
C ASN A 102 -16.95 -28.03 4.99
N GLY A 103 -17.21 -26.73 4.94
CA GLY A 103 -18.06 -26.09 3.93
C GLY A 103 -19.55 -26.42 4.04
N ILE A 104 -20.00 -26.95 5.19
CA ILE A 104 -21.39 -27.38 5.45
C ILE A 104 -22.00 -26.53 6.56
#